data_AF-A0A2G9XL49-F1
#
_entry.id   AF-A0A2G9XL49-F1
#
_cell.length_a   1.000
_cell.length_b   1.000
_cell.length_c   1.000
_cell.angle_alpha   90.00
_cell.angle_beta   90.00
_cell.angle_gamma   90.00
#
_symmetry.space_group_name_H-M   'P 1'
#
loop_
_entity.id
_entity.type
_entity.pdbx_description
1 polymer ?
#
loop_
_entity_poly.entity_id
_entity_poly.type
_entity_poly.pdbx_seq_one_letter_code
_entity_poly.pdbx_strand_id
1 'polypeptide(L)'
;NIERIEVIRGPASVQYGSAAMGGVVNVITKQGKDKPTAFVEGLLGSYDYKEGNVGFSGRYKAFDFSGSFTSDSRDDYDTGSGKKYYNTGYNRRENGSLNLGYEFLPGNRFGVIYTYFDADHVGNPGYLSQNDLDDYKDTGNKSVDFIY
;
A
#
# COMPACT_ATOMS: atom_id res chain seq x y z
N ASN A 1 -2.38 1.42 -5.22
CA ASN A 1 -2.12 2.46 -6.24
C ASN A 1 -0.62 2.81 -6.26
N ILE A 2 0.21 2.06 -6.98
CA ILE A 2 1.65 2.34 -7.12
C ILE A 2 1.95 2.55 -8.60
N GLU A 3 2.61 3.67 -8.93
CA GLU A 3 3.17 3.93 -10.26
C GLU A 3 4.57 3.33 -10.35
N ARG A 4 5.41 3.60 -9.33
CA ARG A 4 6.76 3.04 -9.23
C ARG A 4 7.28 3.06 -7.80
N ILE A 5 8.28 2.22 -7.56
CA ILE A 5 9.07 2.19 -6.33
C ILE A 5 10.53 2.44 -6.72
N GLU A 6 11.14 3.45 -6.11
CA GLU A 6 12.54 3.80 -6.31
C GLU A 6 13.33 3.37 -5.08
N VAL A 7 14.47 2.69 -5.27
CA VAL A 7 15.34 2.24 -4.19
C VAL A 7 16.71 2.85 -4.36
N ILE A 8 17.09 3.73 -3.43
CA ILE A 8 18.40 4.36 -3.37
C ILE A 8 19.20 3.64 -2.30
N ARG A 9 20.32 3.04 -2.70
CA ARG A 9 21.18 2.26 -1.80
C ARG A 9 22.33 3.12 -1.28
N GLY A 10 22.65 2.97 0.00
CA GLY A 10 23.71 3.73 0.66
C GLY A 10 23.27 5.13 1.10
N PRO A 11 24.19 5.94 1.65
CA PRO A 11 23.85 7.21 2.27
C PRO A 11 23.24 8.19 1.26
N ALA A 12 21.96 8.50 1.42
CA ALA A 12 21.23 9.45 0.57
C ALA A 12 20.91 10.78 1.29
N SER A 13 21.71 11.09 2.32
CA SER A 13 21.41 12.14 3.30
C SER A 13 21.30 13.55 2.72
N VAL A 14 21.93 13.82 1.56
CA VAL A 14 21.82 15.10 0.86
C VAL A 14 20.42 15.33 0.29
N GLN A 15 19.77 14.28 -0.22
CA GLN A 15 18.44 14.39 -0.84
C GLN A 15 17.30 14.08 0.15
N TYR A 16 17.54 13.21 1.14
CA TYR A 16 16.48 12.67 2.01
C TYR A 16 16.74 12.88 3.51
N GLY A 17 17.77 13.65 3.87
CA GLY A 17 18.05 14.02 5.26
C GLY A 17 18.77 12.95 6.07
N SER A 18 19.03 13.27 7.35
CA SER A 18 19.89 12.45 8.24
C SER A 18 19.37 11.03 8.49
N ALA A 19 18.07 10.77 8.29
CA ALA A 19 17.47 9.45 8.44
C ALA A 19 17.84 8.47 7.30
N ALA A 20 18.42 8.94 6.19
CA ALA A 20 18.72 8.13 5.00
C ALA A 20 20.08 7.41 5.01
N MET A 21 20.64 7.11 6.19
CA MET A 21 21.96 6.47 6.31
C MET A 21 22.00 5.04 5.73
N GLY A 22 20.89 4.31 5.81
CA GLY A 22 20.75 2.95 5.27
C GLY A 22 20.29 2.86 3.81
N GLY A 23 19.98 4.00 3.18
CA GLY A 23 19.26 4.07 1.90
C GLY A 23 17.82 4.55 2.06
N VAL A 24 17.12 4.68 0.92
CA VAL A 24 15.76 5.21 0.83
C VAL A 24 14.93 4.33 -0.10
N VAL A 25 13.72 4.01 0.33
CA VAL A 25 12.67 3.46 -0.52
C VAL A 25 11.62 4.54 -0.70
N ASN A 26 11.43 4.98 -1.94
CA ASN A 26 10.46 6.00 -2.30
C ASN A 26 9.33 5.37 -3.11
N VAL A 27 8.10 5.48 -2.63
CA VAL A 27 6.91 4.92 -3.27
C VAL A 27 6.14 6.06 -3.91
N ILE A 28 5.90 5.95 -5.21
CA ILE A 28 5.23 6.99 -5.98
C ILE A 28 3.89 6.46 -6.46
N THR A 29 2.83 7.11 -6.02
CA THR A 29 1.44 6.79 -6.40
C THR A 29 1.14 7.22 -7.83
N LYS A 30 0.13 6.59 -8.45
CA LYS A 30 -0.35 6.95 -9.78
C LYS A 30 -0.96 8.36 -9.75
N GLN A 31 -0.66 9.16 -10.75
CA GLN A 31 -1.38 10.41 -11.03
C GLN A 31 -2.47 10.16 -12.07
N GLY A 32 -3.50 11.00 -12.09
CA GLY A 32 -4.53 10.91 -13.11
C GLY A 32 -3.95 11.21 -14.49
N LYS A 33 -4.04 10.25 -15.42
CA LYS A 33 -3.57 10.37 -16.81
C LYS A 33 -4.74 10.16 -17.78
N ASP A 34 -4.69 10.87 -18.90
CA ASP A 34 -5.58 10.68 -20.05
C ASP A 34 -7.09 10.70 -19.70
N LYS A 35 -7.87 9.87 -20.40
CA LYS A 35 -9.32 9.72 -20.22
C LYS A 35 -9.62 8.98 -18.92
N PRO A 36 -10.74 9.30 -18.24
CA PRO A 36 -11.18 8.56 -17.07
C PRO A 36 -11.30 7.05 -17.34
N THR A 37 -10.75 6.28 -16.43
CA THR A 37 -10.75 4.82 -16.41
C THR A 37 -11.07 4.33 -15.01
N ALA A 38 -11.63 3.14 -14.92
CA ALA A 38 -11.89 2.44 -13.68
C ALA A 38 -11.66 0.94 -13.88
N PHE A 39 -11.33 0.25 -12.80
CA PHE A 39 -11.17 -1.19 -12.80
C PHE A 39 -11.73 -1.79 -11.50
N VAL A 40 -12.10 -3.06 -11.61
CA VAL A 40 -12.50 -3.93 -10.50
C VAL A 40 -11.82 -5.25 -10.74
N GLU A 41 -11.13 -5.76 -9.73
CA GLU A 41 -10.36 -6.99 -9.76
C GLU A 41 -10.68 -7.82 -8.52
N GLY A 42 -10.62 -9.14 -8.67
CA GLY A 42 -10.74 -10.09 -7.58
C GLY A 42 -9.71 -11.20 -7.74
N LEU A 43 -9.08 -11.60 -6.64
CA LEU A 43 -8.09 -12.68 -6.61
C LEU A 43 -8.49 -13.73 -5.58
N LEU A 44 -8.33 -15.00 -5.94
CA LEU A 44 -8.36 -16.12 -5.01
C LEU A 44 -7.01 -16.84 -5.07
N GLY A 45 -6.50 -17.28 -3.92
CA GLY A 45 -5.20 -17.94 -3.83
C GLY A 45 -5.14 -19.01 -2.73
N SER A 46 -3.97 -19.62 -2.58
CA SER A 46 -3.69 -20.57 -1.49
C SER A 46 -3.88 -19.93 -0.12
N TYR A 47 -4.10 -20.76 0.91
CA TYR A 47 -4.25 -20.33 2.31
C TYR A 47 -5.48 -19.40 2.50
N ASP A 48 -6.60 -19.79 1.89
CA ASP A 48 -7.84 -19.02 1.83
C ASP A 48 -7.65 -17.54 1.46
N TYR A 49 -6.65 -17.24 0.63
CA TYR A 49 -6.38 -15.88 0.20
C TYR A 49 -7.51 -15.37 -0.68
N LYS A 50 -8.10 -14.25 -0.27
CA LYS A 50 -9.15 -13.55 -1.00
C LYS A 50 -8.81 -12.09 -1.05
N GLU A 51 -8.83 -11.50 -2.23
CA GLU A 51 -8.59 -10.07 -2.44
C GLU A 51 -9.68 -9.50 -3.34
N GLY A 52 -10.20 -8.33 -2.95
CA GLY A 52 -10.98 -7.45 -3.80
C GLY A 52 -10.26 -6.12 -3.99
N ASN A 53 -10.18 -5.65 -5.22
CA ASN A 53 -9.49 -4.41 -5.57
C ASN A 53 -10.35 -3.58 -6.51
N VAL A 54 -10.46 -2.29 -6.21
CA VAL A 54 -11.13 -1.32 -7.07
C VAL A 54 -10.25 -0.10 -7.23
N GLY A 55 -10.31 0.51 -8.40
CA GLY A 55 -9.59 1.75 -8.61
C GLY A 55 -10.09 2.55 -9.79
N PHE A 56 -9.67 3.80 -9.81
CA PHE A 56 -10.03 4.76 -10.85
C PHE A 56 -8.87 5.72 -11.10
N SER A 57 -8.82 6.28 -12.29
CA SER A 57 -7.81 7.27 -12.68
C SER A 57 -8.33 8.10 -13.85
N GLY A 58 -8.00 9.38 -13.89
CA GLY A 58 -8.32 10.21 -15.04
C GLY A 58 -7.92 11.66 -14.89
N ARG A 59 -8.08 12.41 -15.97
CA ARG A 59 -7.90 13.85 -16.00
C ARG A 59 -9.10 14.53 -16.66
N TYR A 60 -9.56 15.62 -16.06
CA TYR A 60 -10.59 16.49 -16.61
C TYR A 60 -10.13 17.95 -16.53
N LYS A 61 -9.80 18.52 -17.69
CA LYS A 61 -9.18 19.86 -17.80
C LYS A 61 -7.94 19.95 -16.92
N ALA A 62 -7.87 20.96 -16.06
CA ALA A 62 -6.81 21.20 -15.11
C ALA A 62 -6.80 20.24 -13.91
N PHE A 63 -7.81 19.38 -13.73
CA PHE A 63 -7.90 18.49 -12.59
C PHE A 63 -7.51 17.07 -12.97
N ASP A 64 -6.62 16.45 -12.21
CA ASP A 64 -6.31 15.03 -12.31
C ASP A 64 -6.63 14.30 -11.01
N PHE A 65 -7.00 13.04 -11.12
CA PHE A 65 -7.36 12.23 -9.97
C PHE A 65 -6.96 10.78 -10.20
N SER A 66 -6.58 10.10 -9.13
CA SER A 66 -6.46 8.64 -9.11
C SER A 66 -6.80 8.13 -7.71
N GLY A 67 -7.28 6.90 -7.63
CA GLY A 67 -7.51 6.25 -6.36
C GLY A 67 -7.54 4.74 -6.51
N SER A 68 -7.25 4.04 -5.42
CA SER A 68 -7.53 2.61 -5.31
C SER A 68 -7.87 2.24 -3.88
N PHE A 69 -8.66 1.19 -3.75
CA PHE A 69 -8.95 0.53 -2.49
C PHE A 69 -8.82 -0.98 -2.69
N THR A 70 -8.09 -1.63 -1.79
CA THR A 70 -7.88 -3.08 -1.77
C THR A 70 -8.28 -3.58 -0.41
N SER A 71 -9.04 -4.67 -0.35
CA SER A 71 -9.32 -5.42 0.87
C SER A 71 -8.97 -6.87 0.65
N ASP A 72 -8.21 -7.45 1.58
CA ASP A 72 -7.78 -8.83 1.49
C ASP A 72 -7.80 -9.54 2.85
N SER A 73 -7.88 -10.87 2.82
CA SER A 73 -7.82 -11.74 3.98
C SER A 73 -6.98 -12.97 3.66
N ARG A 74 -6.39 -13.59 4.68
CA ARG A 74 -5.58 -14.79 4.49
C ARG A 74 -5.49 -15.62 5.77
N ASP A 75 -5.54 -16.94 5.61
CA ASP A 75 -5.18 -17.87 6.66
C ASP A 75 -3.66 -18.03 6.80
N ASP A 76 -3.26 -18.70 7.87
CA ASP A 76 -1.87 -19.13 8.08
C ASP A 76 -1.31 -19.92 6.89
N TYR A 77 -0.05 -19.67 6.54
CA TYR A 77 0.59 -20.36 5.44
C TYR A 77 1.14 -21.73 5.83
N ASP A 78 1.13 -22.67 4.87
CA ASP A 78 1.87 -23.93 4.97
C ASP A 78 3.24 -23.82 4.31
N THR A 79 4.26 -24.36 4.99
CA THR A 79 5.62 -24.48 4.44
C THR A 79 5.65 -25.44 3.23
N GLY A 80 6.72 -25.39 2.44
CA GLY A 80 6.92 -26.33 1.32
C GLY A 80 6.97 -27.82 1.75
N SER A 81 7.23 -28.10 3.03
CA SER A 81 7.16 -29.43 3.63
C SER A 81 5.75 -29.83 4.12
N GLY A 82 4.73 -29.00 3.93
CA GLY A 82 3.34 -29.25 4.36
C GLY A 82 3.05 -28.95 5.83
N LYS A 83 3.98 -28.33 6.55
CA LYS A 83 3.76 -27.91 7.95
C LYS A 83 3.10 -26.53 7.98
N LYS A 84 1.94 -26.42 8.63
CA LYS A 84 1.26 -25.16 8.93
C LYS A 84 2.08 -24.28 9.86
N TYR A 85 2.16 -23.00 9.55
CA TYR A 85 2.89 -22.00 10.32
C TYR A 85 1.90 -21.00 10.94
N TYR A 86 1.60 -21.22 12.21
CA TYR A 86 0.58 -20.46 12.94
C TYR A 86 0.94 -18.98 13.12
N ASN A 87 -0.09 -18.14 13.24
CA ASN A 87 -0.02 -16.69 13.41
C ASN A 87 0.68 -15.99 12.25
N THR A 88 0.33 -16.38 11.03
CA THR A 88 0.80 -15.71 9.80
C THR A 88 -0.35 -15.22 8.94
N GLY A 89 -1.58 -15.58 9.29
CA GLY A 89 -2.79 -15.02 8.73
C GLY A 89 -3.15 -13.63 9.27
N TYR A 90 -4.19 -13.08 8.67
CA TYR A 90 -4.89 -11.87 9.09
C TYR A 90 -6.35 -11.94 8.61
N ASN A 91 -7.27 -11.47 9.45
CA ASN A 91 -8.70 -11.54 9.13
C ASN A 91 -9.10 -10.52 8.06
N ARG A 92 -8.47 -9.35 8.09
CA ARG A 92 -8.74 -8.28 7.14
C ARG A 92 -7.54 -7.36 7.05
N ARG A 93 -7.20 -6.97 5.84
CA ARG A 93 -6.24 -5.91 5.54
C ARG A 93 -6.82 -5.03 4.45
N GLU A 94 -6.85 -3.74 4.71
CA GLU A 94 -7.38 -2.73 3.82
C GLU A 94 -6.29 -1.71 3.48
N ASN A 95 -6.18 -1.39 2.19
CA ASN A 95 -5.23 -0.42 1.67
C ASN A 95 -5.98 0.55 0.76
N GLY A 96 -5.97 1.83 1.11
CA GLY A 96 -6.62 2.91 0.37
C GLY A 96 -5.64 3.99 -0.03
N SER A 97 -5.86 4.60 -1.20
CA SER A 97 -5.11 5.77 -1.62
C SER A 97 -5.95 6.64 -2.54
N LEU A 98 -5.80 7.96 -2.41
CA LEU A 98 -6.42 8.97 -3.24
C LEU A 98 -5.37 10.02 -3.57
N ASN A 99 -5.20 10.33 -4.86
CA ASN A 99 -4.33 11.38 -5.35
C ASN A 99 -5.18 12.36 -6.15
N LEU A 100 -5.20 13.62 -5.75
CA LEU A 100 -5.90 14.71 -6.42
C LEU A 100 -4.88 15.76 -6.85
N GLY A 101 -5.07 16.31 -8.05
CA GLY A 101 -4.18 17.30 -8.64
C GLY A 101 -4.93 18.44 -9.32
N TYR A 102 -4.36 19.64 -9.24
CA TYR A 102 -4.79 20.81 -9.98
C TYR A 102 -3.60 21.49 -10.67
N GLU A 103 -3.61 21.47 -12.00
CA GLU A 103 -2.62 22.09 -12.88
C GLU A 103 -3.09 23.51 -13.27
N PHE A 104 -2.55 24.53 -12.62
CA PHE A 104 -2.99 25.93 -12.82
C PHE A 104 -2.26 26.64 -13.96
N LEU A 105 -1.02 26.22 -14.23
CA LEU A 105 -0.22 26.61 -15.39
C LEU A 105 0.47 25.35 -15.93
N PRO A 106 0.80 25.29 -17.23
CA PRO A 106 1.56 24.16 -17.77
C PRO A 106 2.80 23.86 -16.91
N GLY A 107 2.88 22.64 -16.40
CA GLY A 107 3.99 22.19 -15.55
C GLY A 107 3.94 22.62 -14.08
N ASN A 108 2.89 23.32 -13.62
CA ASN A 108 2.73 23.72 -12.22
C ASN A 108 1.47 23.05 -11.64
N ARG A 109 1.64 22.12 -10.70
CA ARG A 109 0.56 21.28 -10.18
C ARG A 109 0.55 21.25 -8.66
N PHE A 110 -0.53 21.72 -8.05
CA PHE A 110 -0.81 21.41 -6.65
C PHE A 110 -1.41 20.02 -6.53
N GLY A 111 -0.90 19.22 -5.61
CA GLY A 111 -1.33 17.86 -5.36
C GLY A 111 -1.65 17.60 -3.89
N VAL A 112 -2.67 16.80 -3.65
CA VAL A 112 -2.98 16.23 -2.34
C VAL A 112 -3.05 14.72 -2.49
N ILE A 113 -2.31 14.01 -1.65
CA ILE A 113 -2.35 12.55 -1.56
C ILE A 113 -2.88 12.19 -0.18
N TYR A 114 -3.85 11.29 -0.13
CA TYR A 114 -4.31 10.64 1.09
C TYR A 114 -3.99 9.15 0.98
N THR A 115 -3.39 8.58 2.01
CA THR A 115 -3.19 7.13 2.13
C THR A 115 -3.86 6.61 3.38
N TYR A 116 -4.40 5.40 3.28
CA TYR A 116 -5.07 4.68 4.36
C TYR A 116 -4.57 3.24 4.36
N PHE A 117 -4.26 2.75 5.55
CA PHE A 117 -3.93 1.37 5.81
C PHE A 117 -4.61 0.95 7.10
N ASP A 118 -5.20 -0.23 7.11
CA ASP A 118 -5.76 -0.84 8.31
C ASP A 118 -5.65 -2.36 8.19
N ALA A 119 -5.35 -3.04 9.27
CA ALA A 119 -5.26 -4.48 9.30
C ALA A 119 -5.68 -4.99 10.68
N ASP A 120 -6.62 -5.92 10.66
CA ASP A 120 -7.22 -6.54 11.84
C ASP A 120 -6.68 -7.94 12.03
N HIS A 121 -6.43 -8.29 13.30
CA HIS A 121 -6.04 -9.64 13.71
C HIS A 121 -4.80 -10.14 12.97
N VAL A 122 -3.80 -9.26 12.80
CA VAL A 122 -2.54 -9.62 12.14
C VAL A 122 -1.77 -10.51 13.09
N GLY A 123 -1.61 -11.78 12.72
CA GLY A 123 -0.83 -12.73 13.49
C GLY A 123 0.64 -12.34 13.54
N ASN A 124 1.25 -12.50 14.71
CA ASN A 124 2.69 -12.40 14.89
C ASN A 124 3.25 -13.80 15.20
N PRO A 125 4.05 -14.38 14.30
CA PRO A 125 4.55 -15.73 14.51
C PRO A 125 5.67 -15.83 15.57
N GLY A 126 6.22 -14.69 16.00
CA GLY A 126 7.34 -14.65 16.94
C GLY A 126 8.53 -15.53 16.52
N TYR A 127 9.26 -16.04 17.51
CA TYR A 127 10.26 -17.10 17.29
C TYR A 127 9.58 -18.47 17.33
N LEU A 128 10.01 -19.37 16.44
CA LEU A 128 9.51 -20.75 16.31
C LEU A 128 9.32 -21.53 17.61
N SER A 129 10.16 -21.30 18.62
CA SER A 129 10.14 -22.00 19.90
C SER A 129 9.20 -21.38 20.95
N GLN A 130 8.64 -20.19 20.67
CA GLN A 130 7.83 -19.38 21.59
C GLN A 130 6.63 -18.75 20.86
N ASN A 131 6.10 -19.41 19.84
CA ASN A 131 4.90 -18.93 19.15
C ASN A 131 3.71 -18.99 20.12
N ASP A 132 3.19 -17.82 20.47
CA ASP A 132 2.01 -17.63 21.31
C ASP A 132 0.79 -17.54 20.40
N LEU A 133 -0.05 -18.57 20.38
CA LEU A 133 -1.17 -18.72 19.44
C LEU A 133 -2.25 -17.64 19.57
N ASP A 134 -2.20 -16.82 20.63
CA ASP A 134 -3.13 -15.70 20.85
C ASP A 134 -2.50 -14.33 20.51
N ASP A 135 -1.29 -14.28 19.95
CA ASP A 135 -0.59 -13.04 19.58
C ASP A 135 -1.09 -12.47 18.24
N TYR A 136 -2.13 -11.64 18.34
CA TYR A 136 -2.71 -10.88 17.24
C TYR A 136 -2.69 -9.39 17.55
N LYS A 137 -2.51 -8.58 16.50
CA LYS A 137 -2.52 -7.13 16.61
C LYS A 137 -3.37 -6.47 15.54
N ASP A 138 -4.08 -5.43 15.94
CA ASP A 138 -4.70 -4.47 15.03
C ASP A 138 -3.75 -3.29 14.79
N THR A 139 -3.61 -2.89 13.53
CA THR A 139 -2.69 -1.81 13.15
C THR A 139 -3.26 -1.01 12.00
N GLY A 140 -3.11 0.31 12.07
CA GLY A 140 -3.57 1.20 11.02
C GLY A 140 -2.72 2.46 10.91
N ASN A 141 -2.77 3.09 9.75
CA ASN A 141 -2.11 4.34 9.47
C ASN A 141 -2.92 5.16 8.46
N LYS A 142 -2.87 6.49 8.60
CA LYS A 142 -3.43 7.46 7.67
C LYS A 142 -2.40 8.56 7.43
N SER A 143 -2.11 8.87 6.17
CA SER A 143 -1.25 10.01 5.81
C SER A 143 -1.99 10.98 4.89
N VAL A 144 -1.62 12.26 5.01
CA VAL A 144 -1.98 13.30 4.04
C VAL A 144 -0.70 14.00 3.64
N ASP A 145 -0.42 14.02 2.35
CA ASP A 145 0.79 14.59 1.77
C ASP A 145 0.41 15.67 0.74
N PHE A 146 1.12 16.80 0.79
CA PHE A 146 0.95 17.91 -0.14
C PHE A 146 2.14 17.97 -1.08
N ILE A 147 1.88 18.10 -2.38
CA ILE A 147 2.90 18.15 -3.43
C ILE A 147 2.68 19.41 -4.27
N TYR A 148 3.78 20.03 -4.71
CA TYR A 148 3.79 21.18 -5.61
C TYR A 148 4.82 20.96 -6.73
#